data_AF-A0A127SPD5-F1
#
_entry.id   AF-A0A127SPD5-F1
#
_cell.length_a   1.000
_cell.length_b   1.000
_cell.length_c   1.000
_cell.angle_alpha   90.00
_cell.angle_beta   90.00
_cell.angle_gamma   90.00
#
_symmetry.space_group_name_H-M   'P 1'
#
loop_
_entity.id
_entity.type
_entity.pdbx_description
1 polymer ?
#
loop_
_entity_poly.entity_id
_entity_poly.type
_entity_poly.pdbx_seq_one_letter_code
_entity_poly.pdbx_strand_id
1 'polypeptide(L)' 'DETCDCALCRRCSKAYLQHLFKVGDAQAQRLATAHNLRFYGRLMENLRNG' A
#
# COMPACT_ATOMS: atom_id res chain seq x y z
N ASP A 1 -2.20 -1.54 7.73
CA ASP A 1 -0.99 -1.18 8.46
C ASP A 1 -1.25 0.18 9.06
N GLU A 2 -1.30 0.24 10.39
CA GLU A 2 -1.64 1.46 11.15
C GLU A 2 -0.52 2.49 11.11
N THR A 3 0.70 2.08 10.75
CA THR A 3 1.86 2.97 10.65
C THR A 3 2.12 3.45 9.22
N CYS A 4 1.43 2.90 8.22
CA CYS A 4 1.68 3.19 6.81
C CYS A 4 1.00 4.49 6.35
N ASP A 5 1.78 5.39 5.74
CA ASP A 5 1.34 6.70 5.25
C ASP A 5 1.09 6.72 3.72
N CYS A 6 1.02 5.55 3.07
CA CYS A 6 0.75 5.47 1.64
C CYS A 6 -0.69 5.90 1.30
N ALA A 7 -0.93 6.24 0.02
CA ALA A 7 -2.24 6.70 -0.45
C ALA A 7 -3.37 5.68 -0.19
N LEU A 8 -3.06 4.38 -0.26
CA LEU A 8 -3.98 3.30 0.09
C LEU A 8 -4.32 3.34 1.58
N CYS A 9 -3.33 3.24 2.47
CA CYS A 9 -3.58 3.11 3.91
C CYS A 9 -4.20 4.37 4.53
N ARG A 10 -4.00 5.56 3.93
CA ARG A 10 -4.64 6.81 4.39
C ARG A 10 -6.09 6.99 3.97
N ARG A 11 -6.52 6.38 2.86
CA ARG A 11 -7.83 6.68 2.23
C ARG A 11 -8.72 5.46 2.04
N CYS A 12 -8.16 4.26 2.12
CA CYS A 12 -8.85 3.02 1.75
C CYS A 12 -8.67 1.96 2.83
N SER A 13 -9.76 1.24 3.12
CA SER A 13 -9.71 0.06 3.97
C SER A 13 -9.22 -1.17 3.19
N LYS A 14 -8.74 -2.19 3.92
CA LYS A 14 -8.37 -3.49 3.34
C LYS A 14 -9.54 -4.14 2.58
N ALA A 15 -10.75 -4.01 3.12
CA ALA A 15 -11.96 -4.52 2.49
C ALA A 15 -12.25 -3.83 1.14
N TYR A 16 -12.05 -2.52 1.07
CA TYR A 16 -12.24 -1.76 -0.17
C TYR A 16 -11.22 -2.16 -1.25
N LEU A 17 -9.95 -2.31 -0.88
CA LEU A 17 -8.94 -2.82 -1.82
C LEU A 17 -9.29 -4.22 -2.35
N GLN A 18 -9.75 -5.11 -1.47
CA GLN A 18 -10.14 -6.46 -1.86
C GLN A 18 -11.37 -6.46 -2.78
N HIS A 19 -12.31 -5.54 -2.56
CA HIS A 19 -13.42 -5.31 -3.48
C HIS A 19 -12.91 -4.86 -4.86
N LEU A 20 -12.01 -3.89 -4.94
CA LEU A 20 -11.43 -3.41 -6.20
C LEU A 20 -10.74 -4.55 -6.98
N PHE A 21 -10.04 -5.44 -6.28
CA PHE A 21 -9.46 -6.64 -6.89
C PHE A 21 -10.53 -7.61 -7.42
N LYS A 22 -11.63 -7.81 -6.69
CA LYS A 22 -12.73 -8.70 -7.11
C LYS A 22 -13.44 -8.19 -8.36
N VAL A 23 -13.60 -6.88 -8.51
CA VAL A 23 -14.25 -6.28 -9.69
C VAL A 23 -13.30 -6.06 -10.86
N GLY A 24 -12.00 -6.35 -10.70
CA GLY A 24 -10.99 -6.19 -11.75
C GLY A 24 -10.61 -4.74 -12.04
N ASP A 25 -10.78 -3.83 -11.08
CA ASP A 25 -10.44 -2.42 -11.26
C ASP A 25 -8.92 -2.22 -11.23
N ALA A 26 -8.37 -1.57 -12.26
CA ALA A 26 -6.95 -1.24 -12.36
C ALA A 26 -6.44 -0.36 -11.21
N GLN A 27 -7.32 0.39 -10.52
CA GLN A 27 -6.96 1.12 -9.31
C GLN A 27 -6.46 0.18 -8.20
N ALA A 28 -6.95 -1.06 -8.13
CA ALA A 28 -6.49 -2.04 -7.14
C ALA A 28 -4.97 -2.26 -7.26
N GLN A 29 -4.49 -2.44 -8.49
CA GLN A 29 -3.08 -2.62 -8.80
C GLN A 29 -2.27 -1.38 -8.41
N ARG A 30 -2.72 -0.17 -8.81
CA ARG A 30 -2.03 1.09 -8.49
C ARG A 30 -1.89 1.32 -6.99
N LEU A 31 -2.97 1.09 -6.24
CA LEU A 31 -2.99 1.26 -4.78
C LEU A 31 -2.10 0.21 -4.09
N ALA A 32 -2.12 -1.04 -4.55
CA ALA A 32 -1.23 -2.08 -4.05
C ALA A 32 0.24 -1.76 -4.33
N THR A 33 0.58 -1.31 -5.54
CA THR A 33 1.94 -0.88 -5.89
C THR A 33 2.39 0.30 -5.02
N ALA A 34 1.53 1.29 -4.78
CA ALA A 34 1.85 2.43 -3.92
C ALA A 34 2.15 1.99 -2.47
N HIS A 35 1.41 1.01 -1.95
CA HIS A 35 1.68 0.43 -0.63
C HIS A 35 3.01 -0.34 -0.62
N ASN A 36 3.23 -1.21 -1.60
CA ASN A 36 4.45 -2.00 -1.70
C ASN A 36 5.69 -1.11 -1.79
N LEU A 37 5.67 -0.08 -2.63
CA LEU A 37 6.79 0.83 -2.79
C LEU A 37 7.11 1.58 -1.48
N ARG A 38 6.09 1.98 -0.73
CA ARG A 38 6.29 2.64 0.57
C ARG A 38 6.85 1.70 1.62
N PHE A 39 6.40 0.45 1.63
CA PHE A 39 6.95 -0.59 2.48
C PHE A 39 8.45 -0.83 2.18
N TYR A 40 8.81 -1.04 0.92
CA TYR A 40 10.21 -1.22 0.52
C TYR A 40 11.06 0.01 0.84
N GLY A 41 10.55 1.23 0.61
CA GLY A 41 11.28 2.45 0.95
C GLY A 41 11.64 2.52 2.44
N ARG A 42 10.69 2.22 3.33
CA ARG A 42 10.93 2.18 4.78
C ARG A 42 11.87 1.06 5.18
N LEU A 43 11.75 -0.12 4.54
CA LEU A 43 12.66 -1.23 4.77
C LEU A 43 14.10 -0.83 4.43
N MET A 44 14.31 -0.17 3.30
CA MET A 44 15.64 0.29 2.88
C MET A 44 16.18 1.42 3.77
N GLU A 45 15.33 2.33 4.27
CA GLU A 45 15.71 3.33 5.28
C GLU A 45 16.17 2.66 6.59
N ASN A 46 15.41 1.68 7.08
CA ASN A 46 15.75 0.93 8.29
C ASN A 46 17.06 0.17 8.13
N LEU A 47 17.30 -0.45 6.97
CA LEU A 47 18.57 -1.15 6.68
C LEU A 47 19.76 -0.20 6.54
N ARG A 48 19.54 1.07 6.17
CA ARG A 48 20.59 2.08 6.07
C ARG A 48 20.95 2.70 7.42
N ASN A 49 19.96 2.82 8.31
CA ASN A 49 20.09 3.50 9.60
C ASN A 49 20.28 2.55 10.79
N GLY A 50 20.19 1.24 10.58
CA GLY A 50 20.54 0.20 11.55
C GLY A 50 21.95 -0.33 11.33
#